data_AF-A0A976M6V3-F1
#
_entry.id   AF-A0A976M6V3-F1
#
_cell.length_a   1.000
_cell.length_b   1.000
_cell.length_c   1.000
_cell.angle_alpha   90.00
_cell.angle_beta   90.00
_cell.angle_gamma   90.00
#
_symmetry.space_group_name_H-M   'P 1'
#
loop_
_entity.id
_entity.type
_entity.pdbx_description
1 polymer ?
#
loop_
_entity_poly.entity_id
_entity_poly.type
_entity_poly.pdbx_seq_one_letter_code
_entity_poly.pdbx_strand_id
1 'polypeptide(L)'
;MAYLFRLFKTESGTIYRLITSGSFLSVSKDSPLIFCSSFKNSSLKLRHISTEPNSANSTSVTNSYYRTPASEKVFSDIGVMDSLSTREFRIFLNDVIGSKVDDILLWSKAASYCIKNASDFKFFDALSVLECFTKARVYDKAVFTEFSRVLTMKSALMEPRHLIQCINVYASTGHFPESLFMEVFYGLIKQSEKMYANEFVETFLTLSKWKINNKQLLSELCKSLSKNISILRYTHLTQIMACCRNLEVEDEPFYFILDSWQKKELNMMTVHEMLDALKKLSEMAVKWEYYEEELFNEFIKQTKLPHVIEQLADPFDCLEYLKKNKSVSKEFLYSLSKWCADAVHNPPSRSQKRPLTHQLVDLYNLVEENNVESKYIDKAVLKFVTSKGGLRLRNPKPIPTVYKPGRKYIYREDPENPRIEPEIKFLPEDIEYKGTEDKTNKLVDK
;
A
#
# COMPACT_ATOMS: atom_id res chain seq x y z
N MET A 1 27.43 -32.67 5.10
CA MET A 1 26.39 -33.70 4.80
C MET A 1 26.09 -34.62 5.98
N ALA A 2 27.05 -35.22 6.71
CA ALA A 2 26.75 -36.11 7.85
C ALA A 2 26.68 -35.44 9.25
N TYR A 3 27.26 -34.25 9.44
CA TYR A 3 27.29 -33.56 10.75
C TYR A 3 26.06 -32.69 11.05
N LEU A 4 25.27 -32.31 10.04
CA LEU A 4 24.05 -31.49 10.20
C LEU A 4 22.79 -32.32 10.51
N PHE A 5 22.75 -33.59 10.08
CA PHE A 5 21.66 -34.51 10.42
C PHE A 5 21.64 -34.95 11.89
N ARG A 6 22.76 -34.82 12.61
CA ARG A 6 22.85 -35.16 14.04
C ARG A 6 22.26 -34.09 14.95
N LEU A 7 22.16 -32.84 14.51
CA LEU A 7 21.66 -31.72 15.31
C LEU A 7 20.12 -31.63 15.35
N PHE A 8 19.42 -32.17 14.35
CA PHE A 8 17.95 -32.24 14.36
C PHE A 8 17.38 -33.48 15.05
N LYS A 9 18.20 -34.49 15.34
CA LYS A 9 17.73 -35.75 15.95
C LYS A 9 17.64 -35.69 17.49
N THR A 10 18.28 -34.72 18.13
CA THR A 10 18.29 -34.54 19.58
C THR A 10 17.16 -33.64 20.10
N GLU A 11 16.37 -33.02 19.21
CA GLU A 11 15.30 -32.06 19.55
C GLU A 11 13.91 -32.46 19.02
N SER A 12 13.71 -33.74 18.68
CA SER A 12 12.38 -34.27 18.32
C SER A 12 11.39 -34.25 19.50
N GLY A 13 11.86 -34.05 20.73
CA GLY A 13 11.02 -33.81 21.91
C GLY A 13 10.46 -32.39 22.04
N THR A 14 11.05 -31.40 21.35
CA THR A 14 10.66 -29.98 21.47
C THR A 14 9.53 -29.60 20.52
N ILE A 15 9.39 -30.29 19.38
CA ILE A 15 8.22 -30.15 18.49
C ILE A 15 6.94 -30.65 19.18
N TYR A 16 7.05 -31.67 20.04
CA TYR A 16 5.92 -32.15 20.85
C TYR A 16 5.43 -31.12 21.89
N ARG A 17 6.31 -30.20 22.35
CA ARG A 17 5.94 -29.08 23.23
C ARG A 17 5.37 -27.87 22.48
N LEU A 18 5.56 -27.77 21.17
CA LEU A 18 4.93 -26.72 20.34
C LEU A 18 3.43 -26.96 20.12
N ILE A 19 2.92 -28.17 20.40
CA ILE A 19 1.53 -28.56 20.10
C ILE A 19 0.68 -28.80 21.37
N THR A 20 1.29 -29.00 22.53
CA THR A 20 0.59 -29.42 23.77
C THR A 20 0.28 -28.29 24.77
N SER A 21 0.74 -27.05 24.55
CA SER A 21 0.36 -25.89 25.38
C SER A 21 -0.89 -25.14 24.89
N GLY A 22 -1.50 -25.58 23.78
CA GLY A 22 -2.79 -25.08 23.30
C GLY A 22 -3.99 -25.79 23.95
N SER A 23 -3.98 -25.99 25.27
CA SER A 23 -5.20 -26.37 25.99
C SER A 23 -6.07 -25.12 26.17
N PHE A 24 -7.24 -25.14 25.53
CA PHE A 24 -8.33 -24.20 25.77
C PHE A 24 -8.64 -24.11 27.28
N LEU A 25 -8.25 -23.02 27.92
CA LEU A 25 -8.77 -22.59 29.22
C LEU A 25 -8.82 -21.05 29.29
N SER A 26 -10.06 -20.55 29.32
CA SER A 26 -10.57 -19.33 29.94
C SER A 26 -9.68 -18.07 29.99
N VAL A 27 -10.20 -17.03 29.33
CA VAL A 27 -10.00 -15.60 29.56
C VAL A 27 -9.57 -15.27 31.00
N SER A 28 -8.35 -14.75 31.16
CA SER A 28 -8.03 -13.79 32.23
C SER A 28 -7.66 -12.46 31.60
N LYS A 29 -8.29 -11.41 32.13
CA LYS A 29 -8.07 -10.01 31.80
C LYS A 29 -6.68 -9.63 32.33
N ASP A 30 -5.83 -9.07 31.49
CA ASP A 30 -5.15 -7.79 31.72
C ASP A 30 -4.29 -7.39 30.51
N SER A 31 -4.45 -6.13 30.10
CA SER A 31 -3.81 -5.35 29.01
C SER A 31 -4.24 -5.65 27.54
N PRO A 32 -4.61 -4.62 26.73
CA PRO A 32 -5.33 -4.84 25.48
C PRO A 32 -4.45 -4.60 24.25
N LEU A 33 -4.28 -5.60 23.39
CA LEU A 33 -3.93 -5.40 21.98
C LEU A 33 -5.18 -5.71 21.14
N ILE A 34 -5.75 -4.66 20.55
CA ILE A 34 -7.01 -4.72 19.82
C ILE A 34 -6.72 -5.23 18.40
N PHE A 35 -7.04 -6.50 18.13
CA PHE A 35 -7.32 -6.95 16.78
C PHE A 35 -8.65 -6.34 16.32
N CYS A 36 -8.59 -5.21 15.62
CA CYS A 36 -9.78 -4.58 15.04
C CYS A 36 -10.34 -5.47 13.91
N SER A 37 -11.43 -6.19 14.21
CA SER A 37 -12.31 -6.80 13.21
C SER A 37 -13.56 -5.93 13.06
N SER A 38 -13.58 -5.03 12.09
CA SER A 38 -14.79 -4.31 11.70
C SER A 38 -14.65 -3.76 10.28
N PHE A 39 -15.18 -4.52 9.30
CA PHE A 39 -15.54 -3.97 8.01
C PHE A 39 -16.90 -3.28 8.15
N LYS A 40 -16.92 -1.94 8.21
CA LYS A 40 -18.10 -1.14 7.91
C LYS A 40 -17.86 -0.44 6.57
N ASN A 41 -18.43 -1.02 5.51
CA ASN A 41 -18.49 -0.38 4.20
C ASN A 41 -19.37 0.86 4.29
N SER A 42 -18.77 2.00 3.96
CA SER A 42 -19.46 3.27 3.81
C SER A 42 -20.21 3.33 2.47
N SER A 43 -21.38 3.97 2.55
CA SER A 43 -22.35 4.31 1.53
C SER A 43 -21.77 4.84 0.20
N LEU A 44 -22.09 4.16 -0.90
CA LEU A 44 -22.07 4.73 -2.25
C LEU A 44 -23.51 5.04 -2.70
N LYS A 45 -23.70 6.29 -3.11
CA LYS A 45 -24.96 6.91 -3.55
C LYS A 45 -25.54 6.18 -4.77
N LEU A 46 -26.73 5.61 -4.62
CA LEU A 46 -27.57 5.18 -5.74
C LEU A 46 -28.05 6.40 -6.52
N ARG A 47 -27.86 6.39 -7.85
CA ARG A 47 -28.62 7.22 -8.78
C ARG A 47 -29.91 6.49 -9.15
N HIS A 48 -31.03 7.18 -9.01
CA HIS A 48 -32.35 6.79 -9.48
C HIS A 48 -32.39 6.66 -11.00
N ILE A 49 -32.95 5.55 -11.50
CA ILE A 49 -33.67 5.47 -12.78
C ILE A 49 -34.97 4.68 -12.51
N SER A 50 -36.05 5.11 -13.15
CA SER A 50 -37.47 4.97 -12.83
C SER A 50 -38.11 3.58 -12.96
N THR A 51 -39.15 3.39 -12.14
CA THR A 51 -40.36 2.52 -12.23
C THR A 51 -41.04 2.57 -13.62
N GLU A 52 -41.78 1.59 -14.17
CA GLU A 52 -42.67 0.47 -13.74
C GLU A 52 -43.16 -0.29 -15.04
N PRO A 53 -44.13 -1.26 -15.09
CA PRO A 53 -44.44 -2.43 -14.25
C PRO A 53 -44.69 -3.76 -15.05
N ASN A 54 -44.75 -4.89 -14.32
CA ASN A 54 -45.54 -6.13 -14.55
C ASN A 54 -45.48 -6.93 -15.87
N SER A 55 -44.93 -8.15 -15.81
CA SER A 55 -45.72 -9.35 -16.12
C SER A 55 -45.15 -10.60 -15.43
N ALA A 56 -46.04 -11.39 -14.86
CA ALA A 56 -45.74 -12.63 -14.16
C ALA A 56 -45.36 -13.74 -15.15
N ASN A 57 -44.21 -14.38 -14.92
CA ASN A 57 -43.88 -15.78 -15.23
C ASN A 57 -42.46 -16.05 -14.70
N SER A 58 -42.37 -16.40 -13.41
CA SER A 58 -41.09 -16.60 -12.72
C SER A 58 -40.53 -18.01 -12.96
N THR A 59 -39.75 -18.16 -14.03
CA THR A 59 -38.67 -19.15 -14.14
C THR A 59 -37.47 -18.51 -14.85
N SER A 60 -36.94 -17.43 -14.27
CA SER A 60 -35.64 -16.88 -14.67
C SER A 60 -34.73 -16.84 -13.46
N VAL A 61 -34.17 -18.01 -13.12
CA VAL A 61 -32.99 -18.10 -12.26
C VAL A 61 -31.86 -17.38 -12.99
N THR A 62 -31.44 -16.25 -12.46
CA THR A 62 -30.35 -15.45 -13.04
C THR A 62 -29.05 -16.26 -13.04
N ASN A 63 -28.51 -16.51 -14.24
CA ASN A 63 -27.19 -17.09 -14.52
C ASN A 63 -26.05 -16.24 -13.91
N SER A 64 -25.83 -16.33 -12.59
CA SER A 64 -24.74 -15.61 -11.90
C SER A 64 -23.59 -16.51 -11.43
N TYR A 65 -23.66 -17.84 -11.65
CA TYR A 65 -22.68 -18.81 -11.16
C TYR A 65 -21.54 -19.13 -12.14
N TYR A 66 -21.67 -18.72 -13.41
CA TYR A 66 -20.76 -19.11 -14.47
C TYR A 66 -19.77 -17.98 -14.77
N ARG A 67 -18.51 -18.16 -14.41
CA ARG A 67 -17.44 -17.22 -14.76
C ARG A 67 -16.52 -17.75 -15.87
N THR A 68 -16.47 -19.07 -16.06
CA THR A 68 -15.56 -19.71 -17.01
C THR A 68 -16.20 -20.94 -17.68
N PRO A 69 -15.71 -21.35 -18.87
CA PRO A 69 -16.19 -22.56 -19.53
C PRO A 69 -16.01 -23.85 -18.71
N ALA A 70 -15.02 -23.89 -17.81
CA ALA A 70 -14.82 -25.02 -16.90
C ALA A 70 -15.89 -25.08 -15.81
N SER A 71 -16.28 -23.93 -15.24
CA SER A 71 -17.37 -23.87 -14.27
C SER A 71 -18.72 -24.19 -14.89
N GLU A 72 -19.00 -23.67 -16.10
CA GLU A 72 -20.22 -23.99 -16.85
C GLU A 72 -20.40 -25.49 -17.08
N LYS A 73 -19.35 -26.19 -17.51
CA LYS A 73 -19.40 -27.64 -17.73
C LYS A 73 -19.66 -28.42 -16.45
N VAL A 74 -18.97 -28.10 -15.36
CA VAL A 74 -19.06 -28.88 -14.10
C VAL A 74 -20.36 -28.60 -13.34
N PHE A 75 -20.86 -27.36 -13.36
CA PHE A 75 -22.16 -27.06 -12.74
C PHE A 75 -23.34 -27.62 -13.55
N SER A 76 -23.15 -27.85 -14.85
CA SER A 76 -24.14 -28.56 -15.69
C SER A 76 -24.11 -30.08 -15.41
N ASP A 77 -22.92 -30.67 -15.27
CA ASP A 77 -22.73 -32.07 -14.89
C ASP A 77 -21.47 -32.24 -14.04
N ILE A 78 -21.66 -32.53 -12.75
CA ILE A 78 -20.58 -32.75 -11.78
C ILE A 78 -19.71 -33.96 -12.22
N GLY A 79 -20.27 -34.88 -13.01
CA GLY A 79 -19.58 -35.95 -13.74
C GLY A 79 -18.31 -35.50 -14.45
N VAL A 80 -18.38 -34.34 -15.12
CA VAL A 80 -17.33 -33.80 -16.00
C VAL A 80 -16.08 -33.38 -15.24
N MET A 81 -16.14 -33.21 -13.91
CA MET A 81 -15.00 -32.84 -13.08
C MET A 81 -13.79 -33.76 -13.27
N ASP A 82 -14.02 -35.06 -13.49
CA ASP A 82 -12.96 -36.06 -13.65
C ASP A 82 -12.17 -35.92 -14.97
N SER A 83 -12.74 -35.19 -15.94
CA SER A 83 -12.13 -34.93 -17.25
C SER A 83 -11.31 -33.65 -17.31
N LEU A 84 -11.37 -32.81 -16.28
CA LEU A 84 -10.63 -31.55 -16.24
C LEU A 84 -9.12 -31.79 -16.13
N SER A 85 -8.33 -30.91 -16.74
CA SER A 85 -6.91 -30.80 -16.41
C SER A 85 -6.71 -30.17 -15.02
N THR A 86 -5.57 -30.42 -14.37
CA THR A 86 -5.26 -29.85 -13.04
C THR A 86 -5.31 -28.32 -13.00
N ARG A 87 -4.96 -27.66 -14.12
CA ARG A 87 -5.07 -26.21 -14.28
C ARG A 87 -6.52 -25.74 -14.37
N GLU A 88 -7.34 -26.39 -15.20
CA GLU A 88 -8.77 -26.07 -15.33
C GLU A 88 -9.51 -26.33 -14.03
N PHE A 89 -9.16 -27.42 -13.33
CA PHE A 89 -9.69 -27.75 -12.01
C PHE A 89 -9.39 -26.67 -10.98
N ARG A 90 -8.14 -26.15 -10.93
CA ARG A 90 -7.79 -25.01 -10.07
C ARG A 90 -8.61 -23.77 -10.40
N ILE A 91 -8.81 -23.45 -11.69
CA ILE A 91 -9.63 -22.31 -12.11
C ILE A 91 -11.08 -22.50 -11.66
N PHE A 92 -11.63 -23.69 -11.90
CA PHE A 92 -12.96 -24.07 -11.45
C PHE A 92 -13.14 -23.88 -9.93
N LEU A 93 -12.23 -24.39 -9.09
CA LEU A 93 -12.35 -24.23 -7.64
C LEU A 93 -12.27 -22.75 -7.19
N ASN A 94 -11.50 -21.91 -7.88
CA ASN A 94 -11.51 -20.48 -7.59
C ASN A 94 -12.86 -19.83 -7.93
N ASP A 95 -13.52 -20.28 -9.01
CA ASP A 95 -14.87 -19.81 -9.36
C ASP A 95 -15.93 -20.28 -8.35
N VAL A 96 -15.81 -21.53 -7.86
CA VAL A 96 -16.66 -22.09 -6.79
C VAL A 96 -16.57 -21.24 -5.53
N ILE A 97 -15.36 -20.87 -5.10
CA ILE A 97 -15.13 -19.98 -3.95
C ILE A 97 -15.66 -18.57 -4.22
N GLY A 98 -15.39 -18.03 -5.40
CA GLY A 98 -15.86 -16.68 -5.79
C GLY A 98 -17.39 -16.58 -5.85
N SER A 99 -18.06 -17.69 -6.16
CA SER A 99 -19.52 -17.82 -6.21
C SER A 99 -20.14 -18.30 -4.88
N LYS A 100 -19.32 -18.55 -3.85
CA LYS A 100 -19.72 -19.01 -2.52
C LYS A 100 -20.61 -20.27 -2.55
N VAL A 101 -20.19 -21.26 -3.33
CA VAL A 101 -20.90 -22.54 -3.42
C VAL A 101 -20.46 -23.48 -2.30
N ASP A 102 -21.41 -23.84 -1.43
CA ASP A 102 -21.18 -24.67 -0.23
C ASP A 102 -21.77 -26.10 -0.38
N ASP A 103 -21.73 -26.66 -1.59
CA ASP A 103 -22.27 -28.00 -1.86
C ASP A 103 -21.30 -29.13 -1.45
N ILE A 104 -21.75 -29.95 -0.49
CA ILE A 104 -21.01 -31.09 0.06
C ILE A 104 -20.66 -32.13 -1.02
N LEU A 105 -21.55 -32.39 -1.97
CA LEU A 105 -21.32 -33.38 -3.02
C LEU A 105 -20.22 -32.90 -3.98
N LEU A 106 -20.25 -31.61 -4.32
CA LEU A 106 -19.21 -30.99 -5.14
C LEU A 106 -17.85 -31.05 -4.45
N TRP A 107 -17.77 -30.68 -3.16
CA TRP A 107 -16.52 -30.68 -2.41
C TRP A 107 -15.97 -32.08 -2.14
N SER A 108 -16.83 -33.07 -1.89
CA SER A 108 -16.40 -34.47 -1.73
C SER A 108 -15.90 -35.09 -3.03
N LYS A 109 -16.54 -34.76 -4.17
CA LYS A 109 -16.03 -35.15 -5.49
C LYS A 109 -14.72 -34.44 -5.82
N ALA A 110 -14.61 -33.15 -5.51
CA ALA A 110 -13.36 -32.39 -5.66
C ALA A 110 -12.22 -32.98 -4.83
N ALA A 111 -12.48 -33.41 -3.59
CA ALA A 111 -11.50 -34.09 -2.75
C ALA A 111 -11.03 -35.41 -3.38
N SER A 112 -11.97 -36.22 -3.89
CA SER A 112 -11.66 -37.47 -4.58
C SER A 112 -10.78 -37.25 -5.82
N TYR A 113 -11.09 -36.22 -6.62
CA TYR A 113 -10.26 -35.81 -7.76
C TYR A 113 -8.85 -35.40 -7.33
N CYS A 114 -8.74 -34.60 -6.25
CA CYS A 114 -7.45 -34.16 -5.73
C CYS A 114 -6.57 -35.33 -5.30
N ILE A 115 -7.13 -36.30 -4.58
CA ILE A 115 -6.40 -37.49 -4.11
C ILE A 115 -5.92 -38.32 -5.31
N LYS A 116 -6.79 -38.56 -6.30
CA LYS A 116 -6.47 -39.36 -7.48
C LYS A 116 -5.37 -38.74 -8.35
N ASN A 117 -5.37 -37.42 -8.51
CA ASN A 117 -4.47 -36.71 -9.43
C ASN A 117 -3.35 -35.92 -8.71
N ALA A 118 -3.12 -36.17 -7.41
CA ALA A 118 -2.22 -35.38 -6.57
C ALA A 118 -0.80 -35.21 -7.16
N SER A 119 -0.25 -36.27 -7.77
CA SER A 119 1.09 -36.26 -8.39
C SER A 119 1.22 -35.29 -9.56
N ASP A 120 0.11 -35.08 -10.28
CA ASP A 120 0.07 -34.39 -11.57
C ASP A 120 -0.06 -32.87 -11.39
N PHE A 121 -0.45 -32.43 -10.19
CA PHE A 121 -0.47 -31.03 -9.84
C PHE A 121 0.94 -30.44 -9.78
N LYS A 122 1.12 -29.27 -10.39
CA LYS A 122 2.27 -28.41 -10.09
C LYS A 122 2.11 -27.85 -8.67
N PHE A 123 3.22 -27.50 -8.02
CA PHE A 123 3.17 -27.08 -6.61
C PHE A 123 2.29 -25.85 -6.39
N PHE A 124 2.34 -24.85 -7.29
CA PHE A 124 1.52 -23.64 -7.18
C PHE A 124 0.02 -23.92 -7.42
N ASP A 125 -0.29 -24.90 -8.28
CA ASP A 125 -1.67 -25.34 -8.50
C ASP A 125 -2.20 -26.06 -7.26
N ALA A 126 -1.40 -26.97 -6.68
CA ALA A 126 -1.74 -27.66 -5.44
C ALA A 126 -1.98 -26.69 -4.27
N LEU A 127 -1.09 -25.71 -4.07
CA LEU A 127 -1.25 -24.69 -3.03
C LEU A 127 -2.52 -23.86 -3.23
N SER A 128 -2.81 -23.45 -4.47
CA SER A 128 -4.03 -22.71 -4.80
C SER A 128 -5.30 -23.53 -4.56
N VAL A 129 -5.27 -24.82 -4.88
CA VAL A 129 -6.38 -25.75 -4.61
C VAL A 129 -6.57 -25.89 -3.10
N LEU A 130 -5.51 -26.16 -2.34
CA LEU A 130 -5.60 -26.25 -0.88
C LEU A 130 -6.12 -24.94 -0.25
N GLU A 131 -5.73 -23.79 -0.77
CA GLU A 131 -6.26 -22.49 -0.33
C GLU A 131 -7.77 -22.34 -0.62
N CYS A 132 -8.27 -22.93 -1.70
CA CYS A 132 -9.72 -23.00 -1.94
C CYS A 132 -10.41 -23.85 -0.87
N PHE A 133 -9.86 -25.03 -0.55
CA PHE A 133 -10.40 -25.89 0.52
C PHE A 133 -10.41 -25.18 1.88
N THR A 134 -9.35 -24.45 2.24
CA THR A 134 -9.31 -23.70 3.51
C THR A 134 -10.30 -22.54 3.52
N LYS A 135 -10.47 -21.81 2.41
CA LYS A 135 -11.48 -20.74 2.29
C LYS A 135 -12.92 -21.27 2.37
N ALA A 136 -13.20 -22.43 1.79
CA ALA A 136 -14.48 -23.12 1.93
C ALA A 136 -14.67 -23.80 3.30
N ARG A 137 -13.66 -23.79 4.17
CA ARG A 137 -13.65 -24.49 5.46
C ARG A 137 -13.88 -26.00 5.33
N VAL A 138 -13.43 -26.58 4.23
CA VAL A 138 -13.47 -28.02 3.95
C VAL A 138 -12.11 -28.62 4.30
N TYR A 139 -12.04 -29.39 5.38
CA TYR A 139 -10.80 -29.96 5.91
C TYR A 139 -10.75 -31.48 5.73
N ASP A 140 -10.49 -31.92 4.50
CA ASP A 140 -10.31 -33.34 4.21
C ASP A 140 -8.87 -33.78 4.51
N LYS A 141 -8.69 -34.57 5.58
CA LYS A 141 -7.37 -35.04 6.02
C LYS A 141 -6.60 -35.79 4.92
N ALA A 142 -7.27 -36.57 4.08
CA ALA A 142 -6.61 -37.35 3.03
C ALA A 142 -6.04 -36.44 1.94
N VAL A 143 -6.80 -35.43 1.52
CA VAL A 143 -6.35 -34.42 0.53
C VAL A 143 -5.09 -33.70 1.03
N PHE A 144 -5.11 -33.19 2.27
CA PHE A 144 -3.97 -32.49 2.85
C PHE A 144 -2.76 -33.42 3.07
N THR A 145 -2.97 -34.71 3.37
CA THR A 145 -1.88 -35.67 3.52
C THR A 145 -1.20 -35.96 2.17
N GLU A 146 -1.97 -36.21 1.11
CA GLU A 146 -1.40 -36.49 -0.22
C GLU A 146 -0.69 -35.27 -0.80
N PHE A 147 -1.29 -34.09 -0.71
CA PHE A 147 -0.62 -32.87 -1.17
C PHE A 147 0.60 -32.54 -0.31
N SER A 148 0.62 -32.85 0.98
CA SER A 148 1.81 -32.65 1.80
C SER A 148 2.98 -33.45 1.24
N ARG A 149 2.76 -34.73 0.90
CA ARG A 149 3.79 -35.59 0.30
C ARG A 149 4.34 -35.00 -1.01
N VAL A 150 3.45 -34.52 -1.89
CA VAL A 150 3.83 -33.93 -3.18
C VAL A 150 4.59 -32.61 -3.01
N LEU A 151 4.14 -31.76 -2.08
CA LEU A 151 4.76 -30.47 -1.79
C LEU A 151 6.14 -30.64 -1.15
N THR A 152 6.34 -31.64 -0.28
CA THR A 152 7.65 -31.95 0.30
C THR A 152 8.66 -32.31 -0.79
N MET A 153 8.28 -33.09 -1.79
CA MET A 153 9.17 -33.43 -2.92
C MET A 153 9.50 -32.23 -3.82
N LYS A 154 8.61 -31.24 -3.87
CA LYS A 154 8.74 -30.06 -4.75
C LYS A 154 9.19 -28.80 -4.00
N SER A 155 9.48 -28.88 -2.69
CA SER A 155 9.83 -27.76 -1.81
C SER A 155 11.02 -26.94 -2.33
N ALA A 156 12.04 -27.63 -2.86
CA ALA A 156 13.25 -27.02 -3.38
C ALA A 156 13.02 -26.11 -4.61
N LEU A 157 11.88 -26.26 -5.29
CA LEU A 157 11.50 -25.44 -6.45
C LEU A 157 10.63 -24.24 -6.06
N MET A 158 10.19 -24.15 -4.80
CA MET A 158 9.28 -23.11 -4.34
C MET A 158 10.02 -21.82 -4.02
N GLU A 159 9.54 -20.72 -4.57
CA GLU A 159 9.96 -19.36 -4.17
C GLU A 159 9.40 -18.98 -2.78
N PRO A 160 9.93 -17.95 -2.10
CA PRO A 160 9.54 -17.59 -0.73
C PRO A 160 8.04 -17.40 -0.56
N ARG A 161 7.38 -16.77 -1.53
CA ARG A 161 5.92 -16.55 -1.51
C ARG A 161 5.12 -17.84 -1.42
N HIS A 162 5.54 -18.88 -2.14
CA HIS A 162 4.89 -20.19 -2.12
C HIS A 162 5.17 -20.93 -0.81
N LEU A 163 6.37 -20.77 -0.24
CA LEU A 163 6.70 -21.30 1.09
C LEU A 163 5.82 -20.67 2.18
N ILE A 164 5.64 -19.34 2.13
CA ILE A 164 4.75 -18.58 3.02
C ILE A 164 3.29 -19.01 2.83
N GLN A 165 2.83 -19.19 1.58
CA GLN A 165 1.49 -19.69 1.29
C GLN A 165 1.29 -21.10 1.85
N CYS A 166 2.28 -21.98 1.73
CA CYS A 166 2.26 -23.32 2.30
C CYS A 166 2.08 -23.27 3.82
N ILE A 167 2.84 -22.42 4.54
CA ILE A 167 2.67 -22.25 5.98
C ILE A 167 1.24 -21.78 6.30
N ASN A 168 0.74 -20.76 5.61
CA ASN A 168 -0.60 -20.22 5.85
C ASN A 168 -1.72 -21.26 5.65
N VAL A 169 -1.64 -22.05 4.58
CA VAL A 169 -2.62 -23.09 4.25
C VAL A 169 -2.64 -24.16 5.34
N TYR A 170 -1.49 -24.75 5.67
CA TYR A 170 -1.44 -25.84 6.66
C TYR A 170 -1.68 -25.36 8.09
N ALA A 171 -1.19 -24.17 8.46
CA ALA A 171 -1.45 -23.62 9.77
C ALA A 171 -2.95 -23.32 9.98
N SER A 172 -3.67 -22.95 8.91
CA SER A 172 -5.13 -22.72 8.99
C SER A 172 -5.96 -23.98 9.23
N THR A 173 -5.43 -25.16 8.90
CA THR A 173 -6.11 -26.43 9.18
C THR A 173 -5.76 -27.01 10.55
N GLY A 174 -4.78 -26.42 11.24
CA GLY A 174 -4.22 -26.97 12.47
C GLY A 174 -3.38 -28.24 12.26
N HIS A 175 -3.14 -28.64 11.00
CA HIS A 175 -2.32 -29.81 10.68
C HIS A 175 -0.93 -29.39 10.21
N PHE A 176 0.10 -29.87 10.91
CA PHE A 176 1.50 -29.53 10.65
C PHE A 176 2.31 -30.78 10.28
N PRO A 177 2.39 -31.15 8.99
CA PRO A 177 3.23 -32.26 8.56
C PRO A 177 4.70 -31.92 8.77
N GLU A 178 5.36 -32.64 9.68
CA GLU A 178 6.74 -32.35 10.10
C GLU A 178 7.73 -32.34 8.93
N SER A 179 7.65 -33.33 8.05
CA SER A 179 8.54 -33.44 6.88
C SER A 179 8.41 -32.26 5.92
N LEU A 180 7.19 -31.77 5.71
CA LEU A 180 6.93 -30.60 4.86
C LEU A 180 7.47 -29.33 5.50
N PHE A 181 7.20 -29.11 6.79
CA PHE A 181 7.61 -27.89 7.49
C PHE A 181 9.13 -27.81 7.65
N MET A 182 9.81 -28.93 7.87
CA MET A 182 11.26 -28.99 7.86
C MET A 182 11.86 -28.50 6.54
N GLU A 183 11.34 -29.00 5.41
CA GLU A 183 11.77 -28.57 4.07
C GLU A 183 11.40 -27.11 3.79
N VAL A 184 10.22 -26.66 4.21
CA VAL A 184 9.78 -25.27 4.03
C VAL A 184 10.65 -24.30 4.82
N PHE A 185 10.95 -24.60 6.09
CA PHE A 185 11.84 -23.76 6.91
C PHE A 185 13.26 -23.75 6.38
N TYR A 186 13.79 -24.90 5.95
CA TYR A 186 15.08 -24.95 5.29
C TYR A 186 15.10 -24.13 3.99
N GLY A 187 14.02 -24.21 3.19
CA GLY A 187 13.83 -23.41 1.99
C GLY A 187 13.84 -21.91 2.27
N LEU A 188 13.16 -21.47 3.33
CA LEU A 188 13.14 -20.06 3.76
C LEU A 188 14.54 -19.60 4.20
N ILE A 189 15.25 -20.39 5.01
CA ILE A 189 16.62 -20.06 5.45
C ILE A 189 17.56 -19.96 4.24
N LYS A 190 17.49 -20.91 3.30
CA LYS A 190 18.35 -20.92 2.11
C LYS A 190 18.11 -19.71 1.20
N GLN A 191 16.87 -19.24 1.14
CA GLN A 191 16.46 -18.15 0.25
C GLN A 191 16.48 -16.77 0.94
N SER A 192 16.66 -16.70 2.26
CA SER A 192 16.55 -15.46 3.04
C SER A 192 17.51 -14.37 2.56
N GLU A 193 18.72 -14.74 2.12
CA GLU A 193 19.71 -13.77 1.63
C GLU A 193 19.27 -13.05 0.36
N LYS A 194 18.30 -13.61 -0.38
CA LYS A 194 17.77 -13.08 -1.65
C LYS A 194 16.33 -12.56 -1.54
N MET A 195 15.71 -12.64 -0.37
CA MET A 195 14.33 -12.21 -0.18
C MET A 195 14.20 -10.70 -0.35
N TYR A 196 13.11 -10.28 -0.98
CA TYR A 196 12.72 -8.88 -1.07
C TYR A 196 12.10 -8.39 0.25
N ALA A 197 12.00 -7.07 0.43
CA ALA A 197 11.50 -6.48 1.67
C ALA A 197 10.07 -6.95 2.00
N ASN A 198 9.19 -7.01 0.99
CA ASN A 198 7.83 -7.50 1.18
C ASN A 198 7.78 -8.97 1.58
N GLU A 199 8.71 -9.80 1.09
CA GLU A 199 8.76 -11.23 1.42
C GLU A 199 9.22 -11.45 2.86
N PHE A 200 10.16 -10.63 3.35
CA PHE A 200 10.50 -10.61 4.77
C PHE A 200 9.30 -10.22 5.63
N VAL A 201 8.61 -9.14 5.28
CA VAL A 201 7.42 -8.69 6.00
C VAL A 201 6.35 -9.77 6.03
N GLU A 202 6.02 -10.37 4.88
CA GLU A 202 5.04 -11.46 4.79
C GLU A 202 5.45 -12.70 5.57
N THR A 203 6.74 -13.04 5.59
CA THR A 203 7.29 -14.15 6.37
C THR A 203 7.10 -13.90 7.87
N PHE A 204 7.56 -12.76 8.38
CA PHE A 204 7.45 -12.41 9.80
C PHE A 204 5.98 -12.27 10.24
N LEU A 205 5.12 -11.66 9.42
CA LEU A 205 3.68 -11.59 9.67
C LEU A 205 3.05 -12.98 9.74
N THR A 206 3.43 -13.88 8.83
CA THR A 206 2.90 -15.26 8.82
C THR A 206 3.37 -16.04 10.04
N LEU A 207 4.65 -15.96 10.40
CA LEU A 207 5.18 -16.60 11.61
C LEU A 207 4.51 -16.05 12.87
N SER A 208 4.34 -14.73 12.98
CA SER A 208 3.69 -14.07 14.11
C SER A 208 2.21 -14.45 14.21
N LYS A 209 1.47 -14.41 13.10
CA LYS A 209 0.04 -14.77 13.03
C LYS A 209 -0.23 -16.18 13.54
N TRP A 210 0.62 -17.14 13.17
CA TRP A 210 0.48 -18.54 13.57
C TRP A 210 1.30 -18.90 14.82
N LYS A 211 1.93 -17.92 15.47
CA LYS A 211 2.80 -18.10 16.65
C LYS A 211 3.87 -19.19 16.47
N ILE A 212 4.47 -19.25 15.29
CA ILE A 212 5.53 -20.22 14.97
C ILE A 212 6.85 -19.68 15.54
N ASN A 213 7.20 -20.13 16.75
CA ASN A 213 8.43 -19.75 17.44
C ASN A 213 9.53 -20.81 17.27
N ASN A 214 10.12 -20.87 16.07
CA ASN A 214 11.32 -21.68 15.84
C ASN A 214 12.57 -20.79 15.97
N LYS A 215 13.31 -20.95 17.08
CA LYS A 215 14.49 -20.14 17.40
C LYS A 215 15.57 -20.17 16.32
N GLN A 216 15.80 -21.32 15.68
CA GLN A 216 16.82 -21.45 14.63
C GLN A 216 16.41 -20.69 13.36
N LEU A 217 15.16 -20.87 12.93
CA LEU A 217 14.61 -20.15 11.78
C LEU A 217 14.65 -18.63 12.02
N LEU A 218 14.18 -18.18 13.19
CA LEU A 218 14.14 -16.77 13.54
C LEU A 218 15.54 -16.17 13.62
N SER A 219 16.51 -16.87 14.23
CA SER A 219 17.90 -16.40 14.30
C SER A 219 18.52 -16.22 12.91
N GLU A 220 18.33 -17.19 12.00
CA GLU A 220 18.87 -17.07 10.64
C GLU A 220 18.16 -16.00 9.80
N LEU A 221 16.83 -15.86 9.92
CA LEU A 221 16.09 -14.79 9.27
C LEU A 221 16.53 -13.42 9.78
N CYS A 222 16.69 -13.24 11.09
CA CYS A 222 17.17 -11.99 11.69
C CYS A 222 18.60 -11.66 11.22
N LYS A 223 19.52 -12.64 11.21
CA LYS A 223 20.88 -12.44 10.67
C LYS A 223 20.86 -12.02 9.20
N SER A 224 20.06 -12.71 8.39
CA SER A 224 19.94 -12.41 6.96
C SER A 224 19.36 -11.01 6.72
N LEU A 225 18.37 -10.62 7.51
CA LEU A 225 17.76 -9.30 7.45
C LEU A 225 18.73 -8.21 7.88
N SER A 226 19.50 -8.43 8.95
CA SER A 226 20.55 -7.50 9.39
C SER A 226 21.59 -7.22 8.31
N LYS A 227 22.00 -8.24 7.53
CA LYS A 227 22.92 -8.05 6.40
C LYS A 227 22.31 -7.18 5.30
N ASN A 228 21.02 -7.35 5.05
CA ASN A 228 20.30 -6.69 3.97
C ASN A 228 19.44 -5.51 4.46
N ILE A 229 19.70 -4.92 5.64
CA ILE A 229 18.76 -3.98 6.28
C ILE A 229 18.36 -2.79 5.38
N SER A 230 19.23 -2.39 4.46
CA SER A 230 19.02 -1.29 3.53
C SER A 230 17.87 -1.47 2.54
N ILE A 231 17.38 -2.70 2.34
CA ILE A 231 16.19 -2.93 1.48
C ILE A 231 14.89 -2.53 2.18
N LEU A 232 14.90 -2.40 3.51
CA LEU A 232 13.71 -2.10 4.28
C LEU A 232 13.38 -0.61 4.24
N ARG A 233 12.08 -0.34 4.20
CA ARG A 233 11.50 1.00 4.38
C ARG A 233 10.90 1.09 5.77
N TYR A 234 10.58 2.30 6.21
CA TYR A 234 10.10 2.58 7.56
C TYR A 234 8.89 1.72 7.94
N THR A 235 7.94 1.60 7.01
CA THR A 235 6.73 0.78 7.19
C THR A 235 7.04 -0.72 7.31
N HIS A 236 8.09 -1.21 6.67
CA HIS A 236 8.52 -2.60 6.81
C HIS A 236 9.18 -2.83 8.18
N LEU A 237 10.03 -1.89 8.63
CA LEU A 237 10.67 -1.95 9.94
C LEU A 237 9.64 -2.00 11.07
N THR A 238 8.61 -1.16 11.03
CA THR A 238 7.54 -1.14 12.03
C THR A 238 6.79 -2.47 12.13
N GLN A 239 6.56 -3.15 11.00
CA GLN A 239 5.85 -4.42 10.97
C GLN A 239 6.75 -5.56 11.47
N ILE A 240 7.99 -5.63 10.99
CA ILE A 240 8.95 -6.66 11.40
C ILE A 240 9.26 -6.54 12.89
N MET A 241 9.49 -5.33 13.40
CA MET A 241 9.74 -5.08 14.83
C MET A 241 8.59 -5.60 15.69
N ALA A 242 7.34 -5.27 15.34
CA ALA A 242 6.17 -5.77 16.04
C ALA A 242 6.07 -7.31 15.98
N CYS A 243 6.35 -7.91 14.81
CA CYS A 243 6.34 -9.37 14.66
C CYS A 243 7.40 -10.05 15.53
N CYS A 244 8.63 -9.52 15.56
CA CYS A 244 9.72 -10.06 16.38
C CYS A 244 9.41 -9.97 17.88
N ARG A 245 8.82 -8.86 18.33
CA ARG A 245 8.35 -8.71 19.71
C ARG A 245 7.22 -9.70 20.05
N ASN A 246 6.26 -9.87 19.16
CA ASN A 246 5.18 -10.86 19.32
C ASN A 246 5.68 -12.32 19.34
N LEU A 247 6.81 -12.59 18.69
CA LEU A 247 7.46 -13.91 18.66
C LEU A 247 8.50 -14.09 19.77
N GLU A 248 8.68 -13.10 20.65
CA GLU A 248 9.62 -13.13 21.78
C GLU A 248 11.06 -13.44 21.32
N VAL A 249 11.51 -12.81 20.22
CA VAL A 249 12.88 -12.97 19.72
C VAL A 249 13.86 -12.32 20.69
N GLU A 250 14.74 -13.12 21.29
CA GLU A 250 15.81 -12.72 22.21
C GLU A 250 17.12 -12.42 21.44
N ASP A 251 17.14 -11.36 20.62
CA ASP A 251 18.34 -10.93 19.87
C ASP A 251 18.53 -9.41 19.99
N GLU A 252 19.20 -8.99 21.07
CA GLU A 252 19.48 -7.57 21.35
C GLU A 252 20.34 -6.90 20.26
N PRO A 253 21.42 -7.52 19.74
CA PRO A 253 22.15 -6.97 18.61
C PRO A 253 21.27 -6.69 17.38
N PHE A 254 20.34 -7.59 17.07
CA PHE A 254 19.38 -7.39 15.98
C PHE A 254 18.49 -6.17 16.21
N TYR A 255 17.93 -5.99 17.41
CA TYR A 255 17.11 -4.82 17.72
C TYR A 255 17.90 -3.52 17.65
N PHE A 256 19.14 -3.51 18.14
CA PHE A 256 20.01 -2.34 18.03
C PHE A 256 20.24 -1.93 16.56
N ILE A 257 20.44 -2.91 15.67
CA ILE A 257 20.58 -2.65 14.22
C ILE A 257 19.29 -2.06 13.66
N LEU A 258 18.13 -2.64 13.98
CA LEU A 258 16.83 -2.11 13.53
C LEU A 258 16.59 -0.68 14.00
N ASP A 259 16.80 -0.39 15.28
CA ASP A 259 16.62 0.95 15.85
C ASP A 259 17.57 1.96 15.20
N SER A 260 18.83 1.56 14.98
CA SER A 260 19.82 2.43 14.33
C SER A 260 19.42 2.77 12.89
N TRP A 261 18.88 1.79 12.15
CA TRP A 261 18.45 1.98 10.77
C TRP A 261 17.14 2.77 10.69
N GLN A 262 16.20 2.51 11.60
CA GLN A 262 14.95 3.26 11.72
C GLN A 262 15.23 4.75 11.94
N LYS A 263 16.13 5.12 12.85
CA LYS A 263 16.53 6.52 13.08
C LYS A 263 17.17 7.14 11.86
N LYS A 264 18.02 6.38 11.16
CA LYS A 264 18.66 6.84 9.92
C LYS A 264 17.63 7.10 8.83
N GLU A 265 16.69 6.19 8.63
CA GLU A 265 15.63 6.36 7.64
C GLU A 265 14.73 7.54 7.99
N LEU A 266 14.31 7.65 9.25
CA LEU A 266 13.49 8.77 9.73
C LEU A 266 14.14 10.14 9.43
N ASN A 267 15.45 10.26 9.66
CA ASN A 267 16.21 11.48 9.38
C ASN A 267 16.37 11.78 7.87
N MET A 268 16.23 10.78 7.00
CA MET A 268 16.38 10.93 5.55
C MET A 268 15.05 11.13 4.83
N MET A 269 13.92 10.79 5.47
CA MET A 269 12.60 10.91 4.87
C MET A 269 12.18 12.36 4.67
N THR A 270 11.55 12.63 3.53
CA THR A 270 10.87 13.91 3.29
C THR A 270 9.54 13.97 4.06
N VAL A 271 9.00 15.18 4.28
CA VAL A 271 7.70 15.34 4.97
C VAL A 271 6.57 14.63 4.21
N HIS A 272 6.66 14.58 2.88
CA HIS A 272 5.69 13.84 2.07
C HIS A 272 5.78 12.32 2.30
N GLU A 273 6.98 11.75 2.31
CA GLU A 273 7.17 10.32 2.59
C GLU A 273 6.74 9.95 4.01
N MET A 274 6.96 10.85 4.99
CA MET A 274 6.47 10.67 6.36
C MET A 274 4.93 10.62 6.41
N LEU A 275 4.25 11.52 5.69
CA LEU A 275 2.79 11.51 5.60
C LEU A 275 2.26 10.22 4.96
N ASP A 276 2.87 9.78 3.85
CA ASP A 276 2.49 8.55 3.17
C ASP A 276 2.72 7.31 4.06
N ALA A 277 3.82 7.28 4.81
CA ALA A 277 4.10 6.22 5.77
C ALA A 277 3.07 6.20 6.90
N LEU A 278 2.72 7.35 7.49
CA LEU A 278 1.69 7.44 8.53
C LEU A 278 0.32 6.96 8.05
N LYS A 279 -0.08 7.34 6.83
CA LYS A 279 -1.33 6.86 6.22
C LYS A 279 -1.32 5.35 6.06
N LYS A 280 -0.23 4.79 5.53
CA LYS A 280 -0.06 3.33 5.41
C LYS A 280 -0.12 2.63 6.76
N LEU A 281 0.57 3.17 7.79
CA LEU A 281 0.55 2.61 9.14
C LEU A 281 -0.84 2.66 9.79
N SER A 282 -1.70 3.62 9.41
CA SER A 282 -3.08 3.68 9.90
C SER A 282 -3.96 2.54 9.35
N GLU A 283 -3.60 1.96 8.21
CA GLU A 283 -4.32 0.85 7.57
C GLU A 283 -3.78 -0.53 8.00
N MET A 284 -2.57 -0.59 8.58
CA MET A 284 -1.90 -1.82 8.96
C MET A 284 -2.41 -2.38 10.29
N ALA A 285 -2.65 -3.70 10.33
CA ALA A 285 -3.14 -4.39 11.53
C ALA A 285 -2.04 -4.67 12.56
N VAL A 286 -0.80 -4.92 12.12
CA VAL A 286 0.35 -5.22 12.98
C VAL A 286 1.38 -4.15 12.78
N LYS A 287 1.71 -3.40 13.84
CA LYS A 287 2.69 -2.32 13.83
C LYS A 287 3.24 -2.10 15.22
N TRP A 288 4.43 -1.53 15.29
CA TRP A 288 5.08 -1.19 16.55
C TRP A 288 4.73 0.24 16.93
N GLU A 289 3.98 0.40 18.02
CA GLU A 289 3.42 1.68 18.46
C GLU A 289 4.50 2.74 18.69
N TYR A 290 5.62 2.36 19.32
CA TYR A 290 6.71 3.29 19.60
C TYR A 290 7.31 3.93 18.33
N TYR A 291 7.49 3.15 17.26
CA TYR A 291 7.98 3.69 15.98
C TYR A 291 6.92 4.55 15.28
N GLU A 292 5.64 4.24 15.44
CA GLU A 292 4.56 5.08 14.91
C GLU A 292 4.55 6.45 15.62
N GLU A 293 4.69 6.46 16.94
CA GLU A 293 4.77 7.69 17.74
C GLU A 293 6.01 8.52 17.38
N GLU A 294 7.19 7.91 17.24
CA GLU A 294 8.40 8.60 16.81
C GLU A 294 8.25 9.25 15.42
N LEU A 295 7.66 8.52 14.46
CA LEU A 295 7.38 9.05 13.13
C LEU A 295 6.42 10.23 13.19
N PHE A 296 5.36 10.11 13.99
CA PHE A 296 4.38 11.17 14.16
C PHE A 296 5.01 12.42 14.80
N ASN A 297 5.83 12.24 15.84
CA ASN A 297 6.51 13.34 16.53
C ASN A 297 7.48 14.09 15.61
N GLU A 298 8.30 13.37 14.83
CA GLU A 298 9.19 14.01 13.88
C GLU A 298 8.40 14.67 12.74
N PHE A 299 7.32 14.07 12.25
CA PHE A 299 6.42 14.70 11.27
C PHE A 299 5.86 16.03 11.78
N ILE A 300 5.34 16.10 13.01
CA ILE A 300 4.83 17.34 13.61
C ILE A 300 5.93 18.38 13.84
N LYS A 301 7.15 17.96 14.13
CA LYS A 301 8.29 18.87 14.25
C LYS A 301 8.68 19.45 12.89
N GLN A 302 8.72 18.61 11.86
CA GLN A 302 9.05 19.03 10.50
C GLN A 302 8.00 19.99 9.94
N THR A 303 6.71 19.80 10.21
CA THR A 303 5.64 20.71 9.71
C THR A 303 5.73 22.14 10.23
N LYS A 304 6.48 22.40 11.30
CA LYS A 304 6.74 23.74 11.84
C LYS A 304 7.85 24.48 11.10
N LEU A 305 8.65 23.79 10.28
CA LEU A 305 9.76 24.40 9.55
C LEU A 305 9.26 25.23 8.36
N PRO A 306 10.01 26.27 7.96
CA PRO A 306 9.70 27.00 6.74
C PRO A 306 9.94 26.12 5.50
N HIS A 307 9.20 26.36 4.41
CA HIS A 307 9.32 25.67 3.11
C HIS A 307 8.89 24.19 3.03
N VAL A 308 8.33 23.62 4.11
CA VAL A 308 7.81 22.24 4.13
C VAL A 308 6.81 21.96 3.01
N ILE A 309 6.03 22.97 2.66
CA ILE A 309 4.90 22.86 1.74
C ILE A 309 5.36 22.63 0.30
N GLU A 310 6.57 23.04 -0.04
CA GLU A 310 7.14 22.79 -1.36
C GLU A 310 7.45 21.30 -1.57
N GLN A 311 7.77 20.57 -0.48
CA GLN A 311 8.06 19.13 -0.51
C GLN A 311 6.79 18.27 -0.66
N LEU A 312 5.63 18.77 -0.22
CA LEU A 312 4.37 18.03 -0.22
C LEU A 312 3.83 17.90 -1.65
N ALA A 313 3.39 16.71 -2.06
CA ALA A 313 2.70 16.52 -3.33
C ALA A 313 1.39 17.31 -3.37
N ASP A 314 0.55 17.17 -2.33
CA ASP A 314 -0.65 17.96 -2.09
C ASP A 314 -0.62 18.56 -0.66
N PRO A 315 -0.45 19.88 -0.52
CA PRO A 315 -0.47 20.55 0.78
C PRO A 315 -1.80 20.45 1.55
N PHE A 316 -2.93 20.35 0.85
CA PHE A 316 -4.24 20.32 1.50
C PHE A 316 -4.60 18.94 2.03
N ASP A 317 -4.15 17.88 1.37
CA ASP A 317 -4.22 16.52 1.90
C ASP A 317 -3.47 16.40 3.24
N CYS A 318 -2.31 17.05 3.35
CA CYS A 318 -1.58 17.17 4.62
C CYS A 318 -2.38 17.98 5.66
N LEU A 319 -3.03 19.08 5.27
CA LEU A 319 -3.89 19.86 6.17
C LEU A 319 -5.07 19.03 6.69
N GLU A 320 -5.74 18.26 5.82
CA GLU A 320 -6.83 17.38 6.22
C GLU A 320 -6.38 16.32 7.23
N TYR A 321 -5.20 15.73 7.00
CA TYR A 321 -4.58 14.80 7.93
C TYR A 321 -4.29 15.46 9.29
N LEU A 322 -3.70 16.65 9.31
CA LEU A 322 -3.42 17.41 10.53
C LEU A 322 -4.70 17.81 11.28
N LYS A 323 -5.77 18.19 10.55
CA LYS A 323 -7.09 18.48 11.12
C LYS A 323 -7.68 17.25 11.81
N LYS A 324 -7.64 16.09 11.14
CA LYS A 324 -8.15 14.82 11.69
C LYS A 324 -7.46 14.47 13.02
N ASN A 325 -6.16 14.74 13.12
CA ASN A 325 -5.35 14.47 14.31
C ASN A 325 -5.22 15.67 15.27
N LYS A 326 -5.99 16.76 15.06
CA LYS A 326 -5.98 17.99 15.87
C LYS A 326 -4.59 18.57 16.17
N SER A 327 -3.67 18.45 15.21
CA SER A 327 -2.26 18.82 15.37
C SER A 327 -1.83 19.92 14.38
N VAL A 328 -2.78 20.77 13.99
CA VAL A 328 -2.53 21.90 13.07
C VAL A 328 -1.68 22.95 13.79
N SER A 329 -0.52 23.30 13.22
CA SER A 329 0.36 24.34 13.75
C SER A 329 0.11 25.69 13.08
N LYS A 330 0.35 26.79 13.81
CA LYS A 330 0.21 28.15 13.30
C LYS A 330 1.23 28.44 12.19
N GLU A 331 2.43 27.89 12.34
CA GLU A 331 3.55 28.00 11.40
C GLU A 331 3.23 27.31 10.07
N PHE A 332 2.56 26.15 10.13
CA PHE A 332 2.11 25.44 8.94
C PHE A 332 1.03 26.24 8.20
N LEU A 333 0.02 26.76 8.91
CA LEU A 333 -1.03 27.61 8.32
C LEU A 333 -0.47 28.87 7.66
N TYR A 334 0.50 29.52 8.31
CA TYR A 334 1.19 30.68 7.77
C TYR A 334 1.94 30.34 6.48
N SER A 335 2.73 29.26 6.51
CA SER A 335 3.46 28.77 5.35
C SER A 335 2.51 28.42 4.20
N LEU A 336 1.35 27.82 4.52
CA LEU A 336 0.35 27.40 3.53
C LEU A 336 -0.33 28.61 2.89
N SER A 337 -0.61 29.63 3.69
CA SER A 337 -1.15 30.91 3.20
C SER A 337 -0.17 31.60 2.26
N LYS A 338 1.12 31.60 2.60
CA LYS A 338 2.18 32.14 1.73
C LYS A 338 2.28 31.37 0.42
N TRP A 339 2.29 30.04 0.48
CA TRP A 339 2.30 29.19 -0.71
C TRP A 339 1.05 29.42 -1.58
N CYS A 340 -0.14 29.53 -0.98
CA CYS A 340 -1.38 29.82 -1.71
C CYS A 340 -1.29 31.16 -2.44
N ALA A 341 -0.74 32.20 -1.79
CA ALA A 341 -0.58 33.51 -2.41
C ALA A 341 0.26 33.47 -3.70
N ASP A 342 1.18 32.51 -3.83
CA ASP A 342 2.00 32.31 -5.02
C ASP A 342 1.36 31.32 -6.00
N ALA A 343 0.85 30.19 -5.51
CA ALA A 343 0.32 29.09 -6.33
C ALA A 343 -1.04 29.38 -6.98
N VAL A 344 -1.84 30.32 -6.46
CA VAL A 344 -3.15 30.68 -7.03
C VAL A 344 -3.10 31.11 -8.50
N HIS A 345 -1.97 31.69 -8.95
CA HIS A 345 -1.81 32.14 -10.33
C HIS A 345 -1.36 31.04 -11.30
N ASN A 346 -1.04 29.85 -10.79
CA ASN A 346 -0.61 28.76 -11.64
C ASN A 346 -1.76 28.36 -12.60
N PRO A 347 -1.47 28.14 -13.90
CA PRO A 347 -2.48 27.66 -14.84
C PRO A 347 -3.14 26.37 -14.33
N PRO A 348 -4.45 26.19 -14.59
CA PRO A 348 -5.18 24.97 -14.24
C PRO A 348 -4.73 23.81 -15.15
N SER A 349 -3.54 23.28 -14.87
CA SER A 349 -2.92 22.18 -15.60
C SER A 349 -2.60 21.05 -14.63
N ARG A 350 -2.65 19.82 -15.14
CA ARG A 350 -2.41 18.60 -14.33
C ARG A 350 -1.04 18.59 -13.65
N SER A 351 -0.07 19.33 -14.17
CA SER A 351 1.31 19.39 -13.67
C SER A 351 1.56 20.50 -12.66
N GLN A 352 0.67 21.50 -12.53
CA GLN A 352 0.88 22.62 -11.61
C GLN A 352 -0.07 22.57 -10.42
N LYS A 353 0.53 22.63 -9.22
CA LYS A 353 -0.18 22.63 -7.95
C LYS A 353 -0.90 23.96 -7.76
N ARG A 354 -2.17 23.91 -7.35
CA ARG A 354 -3.00 25.10 -7.11
C ARG A 354 -4.09 24.81 -6.07
N PRO A 355 -4.42 25.75 -5.18
CA PRO A 355 -5.55 25.63 -4.27
C PRO A 355 -6.91 25.75 -4.98
N LEU A 356 -7.88 24.96 -4.53
CA LEU A 356 -9.28 25.03 -4.94
C LEU A 356 -10.06 26.08 -4.14
N THR A 357 -11.23 26.50 -4.64
CA THR A 357 -12.05 27.54 -3.99
C THR A 357 -12.46 27.15 -2.56
N HIS A 358 -12.98 25.93 -2.37
CA HIS A 358 -13.40 25.47 -1.04
C HIS A 358 -12.21 25.35 -0.08
N GLN A 359 -11.06 24.89 -0.58
CA GLN A 359 -9.82 24.79 0.19
C GLN A 359 -9.33 26.17 0.70
N LEU A 360 -9.49 27.23 -0.10
CA LEU A 360 -9.14 28.59 0.33
C LEU A 360 -10.10 29.13 1.40
N VAL A 361 -11.40 28.86 1.27
CA VAL A 361 -12.40 29.26 2.28
C VAL A 361 -12.13 28.54 3.60
N ASP A 362 -11.89 27.23 3.53
CA ASP A 362 -11.57 26.42 4.71
C ASP A 362 -10.27 26.90 5.39
N LEU A 363 -9.25 27.24 4.59
CA LEU A 363 -8.00 27.78 5.10
C LEU A 363 -8.20 29.16 5.75
N TYR A 364 -9.04 30.02 5.17
CA TYR A 364 -9.36 31.34 5.73
C TYR A 364 -9.97 31.22 7.13
N ASN A 365 -10.98 30.37 7.27
CA ASN A 365 -11.63 30.11 8.56
C ASN A 365 -10.61 29.57 9.60
N LEU A 366 -9.74 28.64 9.19
CA LEU A 366 -8.72 28.09 10.09
C LEU A 366 -7.66 29.12 10.50
N VAL A 367 -7.28 30.04 9.61
CA VAL A 367 -6.34 31.13 9.89
C VAL A 367 -6.94 32.11 10.91
N GLU A 368 -8.22 32.44 10.75
CA GLU A 368 -8.97 33.30 11.68
C GLU A 368 -9.12 32.63 13.06
N GLU A 369 -9.58 31.37 13.09
CA GLU A 369 -9.73 30.58 14.33
C GLU A 369 -8.41 30.46 15.13
N ASN A 370 -7.27 30.33 14.43
CA ASN A 370 -5.95 30.16 15.06
C ASN A 370 -5.20 31.47 15.31
N ASN A 371 -5.82 32.63 15.02
CA ASN A 371 -5.22 33.97 15.13
C ASN A 371 -3.87 34.08 14.38
N VAL A 372 -3.82 33.61 13.13
CA VAL A 372 -2.64 33.71 12.26
C VAL A 372 -2.77 34.94 11.35
N GLU A 373 -1.64 35.56 10.96
CA GLU A 373 -1.64 36.77 10.13
C GLU A 373 -2.35 36.55 8.77
N SER A 374 -3.46 37.27 8.52
CA SER A 374 -4.34 37.07 7.36
C SER A 374 -3.80 37.63 6.04
N LYS A 375 -2.73 38.44 6.09
CA LYS A 375 -2.22 39.22 4.94
C LYS A 375 -1.97 38.38 3.68
N TYR A 376 -1.46 37.15 3.84
CA TYR A 376 -1.17 36.27 2.70
C TYR A 376 -2.42 35.57 2.16
N ILE A 377 -3.36 35.18 3.03
CA ILE A 377 -4.60 34.54 2.58
C ILE A 377 -5.52 35.56 1.89
N ASP A 378 -5.60 36.80 2.39
CA ASP A 378 -6.35 37.89 1.75
C ASP A 378 -5.81 38.17 0.35
N LYS A 379 -4.49 38.21 0.21
CA LYS A 379 -3.81 38.34 -1.09
C LYS A 379 -4.10 37.16 -2.00
N ALA A 380 -4.11 35.93 -1.48
CA ALA A 380 -4.42 34.72 -2.24
C ALA A 380 -5.86 34.75 -2.77
N VAL A 381 -6.83 35.12 -1.92
CA VAL A 381 -8.25 35.24 -2.29
C VAL A 381 -8.46 36.32 -3.34
N LEU A 382 -7.89 37.51 -3.14
CA LEU A 382 -7.97 38.60 -4.11
C LEU A 382 -7.40 38.19 -5.48
N LYS A 383 -6.26 37.51 -5.49
CA LYS A 383 -5.64 36.97 -6.71
C LYS A 383 -6.50 35.89 -7.37
N PHE A 384 -7.14 35.05 -6.57
CA PHE A 384 -8.02 33.99 -7.08
C PHE A 384 -9.24 34.59 -7.78
N VAL A 385 -9.89 35.58 -7.14
CA VAL A 385 -11.07 36.25 -7.69
C VAL A 385 -10.73 37.04 -8.96
N THR A 386 -9.65 37.84 -8.92
CA THR A 386 -9.22 38.66 -10.07
C THR A 386 -8.84 37.82 -11.29
N SER A 387 -8.25 36.64 -11.09
CA SER A 387 -7.91 35.71 -12.17
C SER A 387 -9.10 34.86 -12.67
N LYS A 388 -10.31 35.07 -12.14
CA LYS A 388 -11.48 34.17 -12.32
C LYS A 388 -11.11 32.72 -12.06
N GLY A 389 -10.32 32.49 -11.02
CA GLY A 389 -9.75 31.19 -10.74
C GLY A 389 -8.81 30.72 -11.86
N GLY A 390 -7.80 31.51 -12.22
CA GLY A 390 -6.74 31.14 -13.16
C GLY A 390 -7.15 30.97 -14.63
N LEU A 391 -8.41 31.25 -14.98
CA LEU A 391 -8.89 31.30 -16.36
C LEU A 391 -8.39 32.54 -17.11
N ARG A 392 -8.19 33.65 -16.38
CA ARG A 392 -7.53 34.84 -16.88
C ARG A 392 -6.04 34.76 -16.55
N LEU A 393 -5.28 34.13 -17.45
CA LEU A 393 -3.82 34.17 -17.44
C LEU A 393 -3.39 35.64 -17.62
N ARG A 394 -2.71 36.23 -16.62
CA ARG A 394 -1.93 37.43 -16.91
C ARG A 394 -0.78 37.02 -17.83
N ASN A 395 -0.44 37.89 -18.78
CA ASN A 395 0.76 37.72 -19.60
C ASN A 395 1.93 37.32 -18.69
N PRO A 396 2.69 36.26 -19.04
CA PRO A 396 3.81 35.80 -18.22
C PRO A 396 4.69 37.01 -17.91
N LYS A 397 5.15 37.14 -16.65
CA LYS A 397 6.13 38.17 -16.31
C LYS A 397 7.27 38.06 -17.33
N PRO A 398 7.62 39.14 -18.06
CA PRO A 398 8.68 39.07 -19.03
C PRO A 398 9.91 38.53 -18.32
N ILE A 399 10.41 37.38 -18.78
CA ILE A 399 11.70 36.88 -18.33
C ILE A 399 12.68 37.96 -18.79
N PRO A 400 13.43 38.62 -17.88
CA PRO A 400 14.35 39.64 -18.30
C PRO A 400 15.37 38.99 -19.26
N THR A 401 15.30 39.38 -20.53
CA THR A 401 16.31 39.09 -21.57
C THR A 401 17.62 39.85 -21.32
N VAL A 402 17.63 40.73 -20.32
CA VAL A 402 18.81 41.49 -19.92
C VAL A 402 19.87 40.55 -19.37
N TYR A 403 21.08 40.69 -19.94
CA TYR A 403 22.30 40.02 -19.52
C TYR A 403 22.51 40.12 -18.00
N LYS A 404 22.73 38.99 -17.34
CA LYS A 404 23.10 38.90 -15.93
C LYS A 404 24.58 38.55 -15.84
N PRO A 405 25.41 39.41 -15.22
CA PRO A 405 26.84 39.14 -15.07
C PRO A 405 27.05 37.82 -14.30
N GLY A 406 27.94 36.95 -14.80
CA GLY A 406 28.29 35.66 -14.18
C GLY A 406 27.53 34.43 -14.70
N ARG A 407 26.53 34.58 -15.57
CA ARG A 407 25.90 33.46 -16.28
C ARG A 407 26.68 33.12 -17.54
N LYS A 408 26.97 31.84 -17.80
CA LYS A 408 27.49 31.40 -19.11
C LYS A 408 26.36 31.50 -20.14
N TYR A 409 26.43 32.50 -21.01
CA TYR A 409 25.60 32.59 -22.20
C TYR A 409 26.29 31.83 -23.33
N ILE A 410 25.59 30.86 -23.91
CA ILE A 410 26.08 30.15 -25.10
C ILE A 410 25.64 30.98 -26.30
N TYR A 411 26.59 31.58 -26.99
CA TYR A 411 26.30 32.25 -28.26
C TYR A 411 25.86 31.20 -29.28
N ARG A 412 24.69 31.41 -29.88
CA ARG A 412 24.18 30.63 -31.00
C ARG A 412 23.76 31.63 -32.06
N GLU A 413 24.08 31.35 -33.32
CA GLU A 413 23.60 32.13 -34.45
C GLU A 413 22.07 32.07 -34.49
N ASP A 414 21.43 33.18 -34.87
CA ASP A 414 19.99 33.24 -35.02
C ASP A 414 19.55 32.21 -36.07
N PRO A 415 18.49 31.43 -35.82
CA PRO A 415 18.02 30.44 -36.77
C PRO A 415 17.59 31.15 -38.07
N GLU A 416 18.10 30.68 -39.22
CA GLU A 416 17.82 31.25 -40.56
C GLU A 416 16.32 31.36 -40.88
N ASN A 417 15.47 30.61 -40.19
CA ASN A 417 14.02 30.74 -40.20
C ASN A 417 13.48 31.03 -38.78
N PRO A 418 13.30 32.30 -38.38
CA PRO A 418 12.58 32.62 -37.17
C PRO A 418 11.15 32.08 -37.28
N ARG A 419 10.64 31.44 -36.20
CA ARG A 419 9.23 31.05 -36.16
C ARG A 419 8.39 32.32 -36.34
N ILE A 420 7.46 32.29 -37.29
CA ILE A 420 6.48 33.36 -37.51
C ILE A 420 5.76 33.56 -36.17
N GLU A 421 5.98 34.71 -35.54
CA GLU A 421 5.25 35.07 -34.32
C GLU A 421 3.77 35.19 -34.69
N PRO A 422 2.86 34.50 -33.99
CA PRO A 422 1.44 34.68 -34.24
C PRO A 422 1.07 36.12 -33.92
N GLU A 423 0.39 36.80 -34.85
CA GLU A 423 -0.15 38.14 -34.62
C GLU A 423 -0.95 38.17 -33.32
N ILE A 424 -0.51 39.02 -32.39
CA ILE A 424 -1.22 39.27 -31.14
C ILE A 424 -2.51 40.01 -31.50
N LYS A 425 -3.61 39.27 -31.60
CA LYS A 425 -4.94 39.87 -31.76
C LYS A 425 -5.35 40.51 -30.43
N PHE A 426 -5.24 41.83 -30.36
CA PHE A 426 -5.82 42.60 -29.26
C PHE A 426 -7.34 42.47 -29.29
N LEU A 427 -7.96 42.17 -28.15
CA LEU A 427 -9.41 42.28 -28.00
C LEU A 427 -9.77 43.78 -27.94
N PRO A 428 -10.96 44.17 -28.43
CA PRO A 428 -11.38 45.58 -28.45
C PRO A 428 -11.34 46.29 -27.08
N GLU A 429 -11.41 45.51 -26.00
CA GLU A 429 -11.37 45.98 -24.61
C GLU A 429 -9.96 46.43 -24.14
N ASP A 430 -8.90 46.09 -24.87
CA ASP A 430 -7.50 46.39 -24.48
C ASP A 430 -6.95 47.70 -25.07
N ILE A 431 -7.74 48.44 -25.86
CA ILE A 431 -7.29 49.65 -26.58
C ILE A 431 -7.51 50.94 -25.75
N GLU A 432 -8.35 50.93 -24.72
CA GLU A 432 -8.77 52.16 -24.02
C GLU A 432 -7.76 52.78 -23.04
N TYR A 433 -6.53 52.26 -22.92
CA TYR A 433 -5.55 52.75 -21.92
C TYR A 433 -4.27 53.39 -22.50
N LYS A 434 -4.32 53.96 -23.71
CA LYS A 434 -3.24 54.81 -24.24
C LYS A 434 -3.78 56.08 -24.88
N GLY A 435 -4.15 57.05 -24.06
CA GLY A 435 -4.65 58.33 -24.54
C GLY A 435 -4.48 59.49 -23.59
N THR A 436 -3.36 59.62 -22.86
CA THR A 436 -3.08 60.85 -22.08
C THR A 436 -1.61 61.16 -21.77
N GLU A 437 -0.62 60.61 -22.46
CA GLU A 437 0.79 61.05 -22.24
C GLU A 437 1.56 61.13 -23.56
N ASP A 438 1.29 62.17 -24.36
CA ASP A 438 2.18 62.57 -25.45
C ASP A 438 1.99 64.05 -25.81
N LYS A 439 2.42 64.94 -24.90
CA LYS A 439 2.78 66.34 -25.22
C LYS A 439 3.85 66.86 -24.26
N THR A 440 5.10 66.43 -24.45
CA THR A 440 6.38 67.07 -24.06
C THR A 440 7.45 65.98 -24.23
N ASN A 441 8.28 65.92 -25.27
CA ASN A 441 9.25 66.93 -25.65
C ASN A 441 9.72 66.68 -27.09
N LYS A 442 9.57 67.69 -27.94
CA LYS A 442 10.37 67.85 -29.14
C LYS A 442 11.69 68.52 -28.76
N LEU A 443 12.77 68.09 -29.45
CA LEU A 443 14.07 68.77 -29.62
C LEU A 443 14.95 68.68 -28.36
N VAL A 444 16.21 68.23 -28.44
CA VAL A 444 17.29 68.87 -29.21
C VAL A 444 18.32 67.82 -29.65
N ASP A 445 18.64 67.83 -30.95
CA ASP A 445 19.88 67.32 -31.51
C ASP A 445 21.08 68.15 -31.00
N LYS A 446 22.09 67.47 -30.44
CA LYS A 446 23.52 67.66 -30.72
C LYS A 446 24.38 66.60 -30.03
#